data_AF-A0A0E2DAR5-F1
#
_entry.id   AF-A0A0E2DAR5-F1
#
_cell.length_a   1.000
_cell.length_b   1.000
_cell.length_c   1.000
_cell.angle_alpha   90.00
_cell.angle_beta   90.00
_cell.angle_gamma   90.00
#
_symmetry.space_group_name_H-M   'P 1'
#
loop_
_entity.id
_entity.type
_entity.pdbx_description
1 polymer ?
#
loop_
_entity_poly.entity_id
_entity_poly.type
_entity_poly.pdbx_seq_one_letter_code
_entity_poly.pdbx_strand_id
1 'polypeptide(L)'
;MEQKSIPLFKSDSSFLYSRKVAYISIFIIFVQMKDLVAAFLERFKHPILYSVLTSLAIWNFDFIYRLVIAPFHIHEMNPDLILKNFADELSVNSKNRVWCPLIKGFLIGTFLPSIVDIGYSTLVSYAMSFKEMGVHWGERVAWRNKIHDSREISYVLGQTLENSEYFLKQGKLSSDAKVYIFRSKPYIERFRVVKLNTFKREIEYTSKIEGSLGIVYDILPNNLALVVMSGSIKDTNLLNNFKDIDRNTRYLKATQDGILTTISDEEQKSKQNAIAIIERNMQSIKEIKFLTPSREITTYSSIKFRLFGES
;
A
#
# COMPACT_ATOMS: atom_id res chain seq x y z
N MET A 1 18.54 -13.36 92.30
CA MET A 1 18.44 -12.37 91.20
C MET A 1 19.65 -11.48 91.31
N GLU A 2 20.69 -11.74 90.53
CA GLU A 2 21.87 -10.88 90.44
C GLU A 2 22.31 -10.83 88.97
N GLN A 3 22.42 -9.62 88.45
CA GLN A 3 22.73 -9.30 87.06
C GLN A 3 24.22 -9.51 86.76
N LYS A 4 24.50 -10.19 85.64
CA LYS A 4 25.82 -10.18 84.99
C LYS A 4 26.03 -8.84 84.28
N SER A 5 27.13 -8.16 84.59
CA SER A 5 27.66 -7.04 83.79
C SER A 5 28.60 -7.57 82.70
N ILE A 6 28.45 -7.04 81.48
CA ILE A 6 29.28 -7.29 80.29
C ILE A 6 30.31 -6.14 80.21
N PRO A 7 31.59 -6.38 79.90
CA PRO A 7 32.56 -5.30 79.72
C PRO A 7 32.39 -4.59 78.36
N LEU A 8 32.45 -3.25 78.40
CA LEU A 8 32.51 -2.34 77.26
C LEU A 8 33.74 -2.61 76.39
N PHE A 9 33.54 -2.86 75.09
CA PHE A 9 34.59 -2.72 74.08
C PHE A 9 34.84 -1.21 73.82
N LYS A 10 36.08 -0.78 74.01
CA LYS A 10 36.58 0.51 73.52
C LYS A 10 36.50 0.53 72.00
N SER A 11 35.76 1.51 71.46
CA SER A 11 35.68 1.83 70.04
C SER A 11 36.90 2.65 69.63
N ASP A 12 37.82 2.04 68.87
CA ASP A 12 38.96 2.74 68.25
C ASP A 12 38.47 3.61 67.08
N SER A 13 38.13 4.85 67.40
CA SER A 13 37.74 5.90 66.45
C SER A 13 38.86 6.32 65.48
N SER A 14 40.12 5.95 65.77
CA SER A 14 41.29 6.20 64.92
C SER A 14 41.32 5.31 63.66
N PHE A 15 40.81 4.08 63.74
CA PHE A 15 40.82 3.13 62.62
C PHE A 15 39.76 3.47 61.55
N LEU A 16 38.61 4.00 61.98
CA LEU A 16 37.53 4.46 61.10
C LEU A 16 37.88 5.77 60.36
N TYR A 17 38.69 6.65 60.99
CA TYR A 17 39.12 7.90 60.37
C TYR A 17 40.15 7.64 59.25
N SER A 18 41.09 6.72 59.47
CA SER A 18 42.10 6.33 58.47
C SER A 18 41.48 5.70 57.21
N ARG A 19 40.44 4.85 57.37
CA ARG A 19 39.70 4.29 56.23
C ARG A 19 38.92 5.36 55.47
N LYS A 20 38.24 6.30 56.14
CA LYS A 20 37.49 7.36 55.45
C LYS A 20 38.40 8.28 54.63
N VAL A 21 39.59 8.62 55.14
CA VAL A 21 40.57 9.42 54.40
C VAL A 21 41.11 8.64 53.19
N ALA A 22 41.41 7.34 53.32
CA ALA A 22 41.82 6.50 52.19
C ALA A 22 40.74 6.38 51.10
N TYR A 23 39.47 6.20 51.48
CA TYR A 23 38.36 6.15 50.52
C TYR A 23 38.12 7.49 49.82
N ILE A 24 38.25 8.61 50.53
CA ILE A 24 38.10 9.95 49.94
C ILE A 24 39.29 10.25 49.01
N SER A 25 40.51 9.88 49.37
CA SER A 25 41.69 10.01 48.49
C SER A 25 41.57 9.14 47.24
N ILE A 26 41.11 7.89 47.36
CA ILE A 26 40.86 7.00 46.21
C ILE A 26 39.73 7.57 45.34
N PHE A 27 38.67 8.12 45.94
CA PHE A 27 37.56 8.71 45.20
C PHE A 27 37.95 10.01 44.48
N ILE A 28 38.77 10.86 45.10
CA ILE A 28 39.32 12.08 44.48
C ILE A 28 40.29 11.70 43.35
N ILE A 29 41.14 10.68 43.52
CA ILE A 29 42.00 10.16 42.45
C ILE A 29 41.15 9.57 41.31
N PHE A 30 40.04 8.89 41.61
CA PHE A 30 39.15 8.31 40.60
C PHE A 30 38.36 9.39 39.82
N VAL A 31 37.96 10.47 40.50
CA VAL A 31 37.28 11.62 39.88
C VAL A 31 38.27 12.45 39.06
N GLN A 32 39.48 12.71 39.58
CA GLN A 32 40.53 13.37 38.80
C GLN A 32 41.00 12.53 37.62
N MET A 33 41.06 11.19 37.75
CA MET A 33 41.32 10.31 36.61
C MET A 33 40.18 10.33 35.60
N LYS A 34 38.92 10.45 36.02
CA LYS A 34 37.79 10.58 35.08
C LYS A 34 37.84 11.88 34.30
N ASP A 35 38.14 13.00 34.94
CA ASP A 35 38.22 14.31 34.28
C ASP A 35 39.49 14.44 33.44
N LEU A 36 40.60 13.84 33.88
CA LEU A 36 41.84 13.77 33.10
C LEU A 36 41.67 12.82 31.90
N VAL A 37 41.02 11.68 32.05
CA VAL A 37 40.68 10.76 30.95
C VAL A 37 39.63 11.38 30.02
N ALA A 38 38.65 12.11 30.52
CA ALA A 38 37.67 12.82 29.70
C ALA A 38 38.32 13.96 28.91
N ALA A 39 39.18 14.77 29.54
CA ALA A 39 39.98 15.79 28.84
C ALA A 39 40.98 15.17 27.85
N PHE A 40 41.54 13.99 28.16
CA PHE A 40 42.39 13.19 27.28
C PHE A 40 41.60 12.39 26.23
N LEU A 41 40.28 12.29 26.32
CA LEU A 41 39.45 11.70 25.26
C LEU A 41 38.88 12.80 24.36
N GLU A 42 38.55 13.97 24.93
CA GLU A 42 38.09 15.13 24.18
C GLU A 42 39.18 15.79 23.32
N ARG A 43 40.45 15.79 23.77
CA ARG A 43 41.58 16.27 22.96
C ARG A 43 41.97 15.32 21.81
N PHE A 44 41.45 14.09 21.82
CA PHE A 44 41.77 13.04 20.85
C PHE A 44 40.57 12.67 19.95
N LYS A 45 39.65 13.62 19.73
CA LYS A 45 38.47 13.50 18.83
C LYS A 45 38.81 13.25 17.35
N HIS A 46 40.09 13.26 16.96
CA HIS A 46 40.49 13.01 15.57
C HIS A 46 40.56 11.49 15.33
N PRO A 47 39.70 10.90 14.46
CA PRO A 47 39.63 9.45 14.26
C PRO A 47 40.95 8.83 13.83
N ILE A 48 41.77 9.60 13.09
CA ILE A 48 43.15 9.24 12.74
C ILE A 48 44.04 9.08 13.99
N LEU A 49 44.01 10.06 14.90
CA LEU A 49 44.89 10.06 16.08
C LEU A 49 44.49 8.94 17.06
N TYR A 50 43.20 8.70 17.24
CA TYR A 50 42.70 7.58 18.03
C TYR A 50 43.16 6.25 17.45
N SER A 51 42.92 6.03 16.15
CA SER A 51 43.34 4.80 15.46
C SER A 51 44.85 4.57 15.51
N VAL A 52 45.65 5.64 15.40
CA VAL A 52 47.10 5.60 15.55
C VAL A 52 47.53 5.21 16.96
N LEU A 53 46.96 5.82 18.01
CA LEU A 53 47.28 5.48 19.39
C LEU A 53 46.83 4.06 19.76
N THR A 54 45.63 3.66 19.33
CA THR A 54 45.14 2.30 19.55
C THR A 54 46.04 1.28 18.86
N SER A 55 46.47 1.54 17.63
CA SER A 55 47.41 0.68 16.90
C SER A 55 48.77 0.58 17.62
N LEU A 56 49.32 1.71 18.08
CA LEU A 56 50.56 1.74 18.87
C LEU A 56 50.43 0.98 20.20
N ALA A 57 49.30 1.12 20.88
CA ALA A 57 49.01 0.43 22.14
C ALA A 57 48.89 -1.09 21.95
N ILE A 58 48.22 -1.54 20.88
CA ILE A 58 48.09 -2.96 20.55
C ILE A 58 49.45 -3.58 20.23
N TRP A 59 50.27 -2.87 19.44
CA TRP A 59 51.58 -3.38 19.01
C TRP A 59 52.66 -3.37 20.08
N ASN A 60 52.48 -2.58 21.15
CA ASN A 60 53.38 -2.54 22.31
C ASN A 60 52.69 -3.06 23.57
N PHE A 61 51.60 -3.82 23.42
CA PHE A 61 50.79 -4.28 24.54
C PHE A 61 51.58 -5.20 25.47
N ASP A 62 52.56 -5.94 24.95
CA ASP A 62 53.49 -6.78 25.73
C ASP A 62 54.23 -5.99 26.81
N PHE A 63 54.74 -4.80 26.50
CA PHE A 63 55.41 -3.92 27.47
C PHE A 63 54.43 -3.12 28.32
N ILE A 64 53.35 -2.60 27.73
CA ILE A 64 52.31 -1.86 28.46
C ILE A 64 51.68 -2.75 29.53
N TYR A 65 51.35 -3.99 29.19
CA TYR A 65 50.78 -4.97 30.11
C TYR A 65 51.73 -5.27 31.28
N ARG A 66 53.03 -5.48 31.00
CA ARG A 66 54.06 -5.69 32.02
C ARG A 66 54.21 -4.48 32.95
N LEU A 67 54.17 -3.26 32.41
CA LEU A 67 54.22 -2.03 33.20
C LEU A 67 52.96 -1.84 34.07
N VAL A 68 51.79 -2.23 33.59
CA VAL A 68 50.53 -2.16 34.35
C VAL A 68 50.51 -3.17 35.50
N ILE A 69 51.13 -4.34 35.33
CA ILE A 69 51.14 -5.41 36.35
C ILE A 69 52.29 -5.28 37.35
N ALA A 70 53.40 -4.64 36.96
CA ALA A 70 54.58 -4.48 37.81
C ALA A 70 54.30 -3.91 39.22
N PRO A 71 53.40 -2.91 39.40
CA PRO A 71 53.05 -2.41 40.75
C PRO A 71 52.45 -3.47 41.67
N PHE A 72 51.80 -4.50 41.11
CA PHE A 72 51.18 -5.58 41.87
C PHE A 72 52.16 -6.72 42.18
N HIS A 73 53.32 -6.75 41.53
CA HIS A 73 54.34 -7.80 41.65
C HIS A 73 55.73 -7.19 41.86
N ILE A 74 55.83 -6.18 42.73
CA ILE A 74 57.02 -5.31 42.88
C ILE A 74 58.30 -6.06 43.29
N HIS A 75 58.17 -7.23 43.93
CA HIS A 75 59.29 -8.07 44.33
C HIS A 75 59.85 -8.93 43.17
N GLU A 76 59.05 -9.18 42.14
CA GLU A 76 59.39 -10.05 41.00
C GLU A 76 59.62 -9.24 39.71
N MET A 77 59.03 -8.04 39.61
CA MET A 77 59.06 -7.19 38.42
C MET A 77 59.56 -5.79 38.75
N ASN A 78 60.76 -5.47 38.26
CA ASN A 78 61.30 -4.12 38.34
C ASN A 78 60.81 -3.26 37.14
N PRO A 79 60.02 -2.19 37.37
CA PRO A 79 59.50 -1.34 36.29
C PRO A 79 60.59 -0.63 35.50
N ASP A 80 61.71 -0.24 36.12
CA ASP A 80 62.82 0.43 35.44
C ASP A 80 63.52 -0.52 34.47
N LEU A 81 63.62 -1.80 34.82
CA LEU A 81 64.15 -2.84 33.93
C LEU A 81 63.22 -3.06 32.74
N ILE A 82 61.90 -3.02 32.94
CA ILE A 82 60.91 -3.17 31.86
C ILE A 82 61.00 -1.97 30.90
N LEU A 83 61.15 -0.75 31.42
CA LEU A 83 61.35 0.46 30.60
C LEU A 83 62.67 0.42 29.83
N LYS A 84 63.76 -0.03 30.47
CA LYS A 84 65.05 -0.20 29.79
C LYS A 84 64.96 -1.22 28.67
N ASN A 85 64.37 -2.39 28.93
CA ASN A 85 64.16 -3.42 27.91
C ASN A 85 63.28 -2.92 26.77
N PHE A 86 62.28 -2.09 27.06
CA PHE A 86 61.46 -1.45 26.02
C PHE A 86 62.28 -0.47 25.19
N ALA A 87 63.14 0.35 25.80
CA ALA A 87 64.01 1.28 25.08
C ALA A 87 65.05 0.56 24.21
N ASP A 88 65.65 -0.52 24.73
CA ASP A 88 66.60 -1.35 24.00
C ASP A 88 65.91 -2.03 22.81
N GLU A 89 64.70 -2.59 23.03
CA GLU A 89 63.88 -3.20 21.98
C GLU A 89 63.43 -2.17 20.93
N LEU A 90 63.08 -0.94 21.34
CA LEU A 90 62.75 0.15 20.42
C LEU A 90 63.96 0.55 19.57
N SER A 91 65.17 0.52 20.12
CA SER A 91 66.39 0.88 19.37
C SER A 91 66.67 -0.09 18.21
N VAL A 92 66.33 -1.37 18.39
CA VAL A 92 66.55 -2.43 17.38
C VAL A 92 65.34 -2.56 16.44
N ASN A 93 64.12 -2.54 16.99
CA ASN A 93 62.88 -2.89 16.27
C ASN A 93 61.95 -1.69 16.03
N SER A 94 62.47 -0.46 16.04
CA SER A 94 61.71 0.80 15.83
C SER A 94 60.75 0.77 14.63
N LYS A 95 61.18 0.18 13.50
CA LYS A 95 60.35 0.07 12.28
C LYS A 95 59.08 -0.74 12.52
N ASN A 96 59.20 -1.85 13.25
CA ASN A 96 58.08 -2.74 13.52
C ASN A 96 57.21 -2.24 14.68
N ARG A 97 57.82 -1.67 15.73
CA ARG A 97 57.11 -1.30 16.96
C ARG A 97 56.57 0.14 16.99
N VAL A 98 57.07 1.02 16.13
CA VAL A 98 56.64 2.43 16.06
C VAL A 98 56.11 2.78 14.68
N TRP A 99 56.89 2.58 13.61
CA TRP A 99 56.50 3.03 12.27
C TRP A 99 55.36 2.23 11.65
N CYS A 100 55.40 0.90 11.73
CA CYS A 100 54.34 0.03 11.20
C CYS A 100 52.97 0.29 11.87
N PRO A 101 52.87 0.42 13.21
CA PRO A 101 51.62 0.76 13.88
C PRO A 101 51.11 2.17 13.55
N LEU A 102 52.01 3.16 13.44
CA LEU A 102 51.68 4.52 13.00
C LEU A 102 51.02 4.51 11.61
N ILE A 103 51.64 3.84 10.63
CA ILE A 103 51.13 3.78 9.26
C ILE A 103 49.80 3.02 9.21
N LYS A 104 49.69 1.85 9.87
CA LYS A 104 48.45 1.06 9.90
C LYS A 104 47.32 1.81 10.59
N GLY A 105 47.60 2.45 11.72
CA GLY A 105 46.63 3.27 12.43
C GLY A 105 46.16 4.47 11.61
N PHE A 106 47.06 5.11 10.86
CA PHE A 106 46.72 6.22 9.96
C PHE A 106 45.81 5.76 8.81
N LEU A 107 46.14 4.63 8.16
CA LEU A 107 45.34 4.09 7.06
C LEU A 107 43.95 3.70 7.53
N ILE A 108 43.83 3.00 8.66
CA ILE A 108 42.53 2.62 9.22
C ILE A 108 41.74 3.88 9.60
N GLY A 109 42.37 4.83 10.28
CA GLY A 109 41.68 6.05 10.74
C GLY A 109 41.23 6.97 9.60
N THR A 110 41.93 6.95 8.46
CA THR A 110 41.60 7.77 7.28
C THR A 110 40.53 7.10 6.42
N PHE A 111 40.66 5.80 6.15
CA PHE A 111 39.82 5.12 5.16
C PHE A 111 38.59 4.43 5.74
N LEU A 112 38.67 3.91 6.97
CA LEU A 112 37.56 3.15 7.55
C LEU A 112 36.28 3.98 7.71
N PRO A 113 36.32 5.24 8.21
CA PRO A 113 35.11 6.06 8.32
C PRO A 113 34.44 6.30 6.96
N SER A 114 35.22 6.61 5.94
CA SER A 114 34.71 6.87 4.59
C SER A 114 34.10 5.62 3.95
N ILE A 115 34.71 4.44 4.14
CA ILE A 115 34.16 3.18 3.61
C ILE A 115 32.82 2.84 4.29
N VAL A 116 32.75 3.03 5.61
CA VAL A 116 31.52 2.79 6.38
C VAL A 116 30.41 3.75 5.94
N ASP A 117 30.74 5.02 5.71
CA ASP A 117 29.78 6.04 5.26
C ASP A 117 29.26 5.75 3.84
N ILE A 118 30.13 5.34 2.91
CA ILE A 118 29.74 4.91 1.55
C ILE A 118 28.84 3.68 1.62
N GLY A 119 29.18 2.68 2.44
CA GLY A 119 28.37 1.47 2.61
C GLY A 119 26.99 1.79 3.18
N TYR A 120 26.93 2.62 4.22
CA TYR A 120 25.69 2.98 4.89
C TYR A 120 24.78 3.84 4.00
N SER A 121 25.34 4.86 3.34
CA SER A 121 24.60 5.70 2.40
C SER A 121 24.02 4.90 1.24
N THR A 122 24.79 3.96 0.66
CA THR A 122 24.32 3.07 -0.41
C THR A 122 23.14 2.21 0.04
N LEU A 123 23.23 1.64 1.25
CA LEU A 123 22.15 0.80 1.80
C LEU A 123 20.88 1.63 2.05
N VAL A 124 21.02 2.84 2.60
CA VAL A 124 19.90 3.77 2.80
C VAL A 124 19.26 4.18 1.47
N SER A 125 20.07 4.50 0.44
CA SER A 125 19.58 4.82 -0.90
C SER A 125 18.82 3.66 -1.53
N TYR A 126 19.31 2.43 -1.37
CA TYR A 126 18.62 1.25 -1.86
C TYR A 126 17.27 1.03 -1.18
N ALA A 127 17.21 1.20 0.16
CA ALA A 127 15.96 1.10 0.92
C ALA A 127 14.94 2.19 0.54
N MET A 128 15.39 3.43 0.33
CA MET A 128 14.55 4.53 -0.15
C MET A 128 13.99 4.24 -1.54
N SER A 129 14.83 3.76 -2.47
CA SER A 129 14.39 3.40 -3.83
C SER A 129 13.33 2.29 -3.81
N PHE A 130 13.51 1.26 -2.99
CA PHE A 130 12.52 0.19 -2.85
C PHE A 130 11.19 0.70 -2.28
N LYS A 131 11.25 1.60 -1.29
CA LYS A 131 10.07 2.27 -0.71
C LYS A 131 9.31 3.09 -1.76
N GLU A 132 10.01 3.92 -2.53
CA GLU A 132 9.41 4.74 -3.59
C GLU A 132 8.80 3.87 -4.69
N MET A 133 9.49 2.81 -5.10
CA MET A 133 8.96 1.85 -6.08
C MET A 133 7.67 1.20 -5.56
N GLY A 134 7.62 0.80 -4.29
CA GLY A 134 6.45 0.18 -3.67
C GLY A 134 5.24 1.10 -3.55
N VAL A 135 5.43 2.40 -3.30
CA VAL A 135 4.33 3.38 -3.20
C VAL A 135 3.54 3.48 -4.51
N HIS A 136 4.22 3.37 -5.66
CA HIS A 136 3.58 3.49 -6.98
C HIS A 136 3.11 2.17 -7.59
N TRP A 137 3.20 1.04 -6.87
CA TRP A 137 2.70 -0.24 -7.40
C TRP A 137 1.18 -0.27 -7.50
N GLY A 138 0.48 0.20 -6.45
CA GLY A 138 -0.98 0.27 -6.46
C GLY A 138 -1.52 1.16 -7.60
N GLU A 139 -0.90 2.32 -7.80
CA GLU A 139 -1.25 3.24 -8.88
C GLU A 139 -0.96 2.64 -10.26
N ARG A 140 0.21 2.01 -10.46
CA ARG A 140 0.55 1.35 -11.74
C ARG A 140 -0.41 0.22 -12.09
N VAL A 141 -0.79 -0.60 -11.12
CA VAL A 141 -1.78 -1.67 -11.33
C VAL A 141 -3.15 -1.08 -11.64
N ALA A 142 -3.58 -0.04 -10.91
CA ALA A 142 -4.84 0.64 -11.16
C ALA A 142 -4.88 1.26 -12.58
N TRP A 143 -3.81 1.93 -13.02
CA TRP A 143 -3.69 2.47 -14.37
C TRP A 143 -3.67 1.37 -15.43
N ARG A 144 -2.94 0.27 -15.20
CA ARG A 144 -2.92 -0.87 -16.11
C ARG A 144 -4.32 -1.46 -16.29
N ASN A 145 -5.08 -1.62 -15.21
CA ASN A 145 -6.45 -2.11 -15.26
C ASN A 145 -7.36 -1.13 -16.01
N LYS A 146 -7.30 0.17 -15.71
CA LYS A 146 -8.06 1.20 -16.44
C LYS A 146 -7.76 1.20 -17.95
N ILE A 147 -6.49 1.06 -18.34
CA ILE A 147 -6.08 1.02 -19.74
C ILE A 147 -6.61 -0.24 -20.41
N HIS A 148 -6.55 -1.39 -19.74
CA HIS A 148 -7.06 -2.65 -20.26
C HIS A 148 -8.58 -2.59 -20.45
N ASP A 149 -9.33 -2.19 -19.43
CA ASP A 149 -10.78 -2.02 -19.48
C ASP A 149 -11.17 -1.05 -20.60
N SER A 150 -10.48 0.08 -20.72
CA SER A 150 -10.75 1.08 -21.78
C SER A 150 -10.53 0.50 -23.18
N ARG A 151 -9.46 -0.28 -23.39
CA ARG A 151 -9.18 -0.91 -24.69
C ARG A 151 -10.24 -1.94 -25.06
N GLU A 152 -10.61 -2.80 -24.12
CA GLU A 152 -11.62 -3.82 -24.41
C GLU A 152 -13.01 -3.21 -24.60
N ILE A 153 -13.39 -2.21 -23.78
CA ILE A 153 -14.63 -1.44 -23.99
C ILE A 153 -14.60 -0.77 -25.36
N SER A 154 -13.49 -0.16 -25.77
CA SER A 154 -13.36 0.48 -27.09
C SER A 154 -13.49 -0.52 -28.24
N TYR A 155 -12.95 -1.73 -28.09
CA TYR A 155 -13.10 -2.81 -29.06
C TYR A 155 -14.57 -3.26 -29.20
N VAL A 156 -15.23 -3.48 -28.06
CA VAL A 156 -16.66 -3.84 -28.02
C VAL A 156 -17.52 -2.74 -28.63
N LEU A 157 -17.22 -1.46 -28.34
CA LEU A 157 -17.91 -0.31 -28.93
C LEU A 157 -17.71 -0.25 -30.45
N GLY A 158 -16.49 -0.47 -30.94
CA GLY A 158 -16.19 -0.53 -32.37
C GLY A 158 -17.03 -1.60 -33.07
N GLN A 159 -16.98 -2.84 -32.57
CA GLN A 159 -17.79 -3.95 -33.11
C GLN A 159 -19.30 -3.66 -33.02
N THR A 160 -19.77 -3.11 -31.92
CA THR A 160 -21.20 -2.86 -31.71
C THR A 160 -21.71 -1.70 -32.56
N LEU A 161 -20.90 -0.65 -32.77
CA LEU A 161 -21.25 0.47 -33.65
C LEU A 161 -21.32 0.02 -35.11
N GLU A 162 -20.34 -0.76 -35.58
CA GLU A 162 -20.40 -1.41 -36.90
C GLU A 162 -21.66 -2.28 -37.06
N ASN A 163 -22.10 -2.95 -35.98
CA ASN A 163 -23.31 -3.78 -35.96
C ASN A 163 -24.61 -3.01 -35.64
N SER A 164 -24.56 -1.74 -35.25
CA SER A 164 -25.78 -0.98 -34.90
C SER A 164 -26.66 -0.73 -36.13
N GLU A 165 -26.04 -0.44 -37.27
CA GLU A 165 -26.71 -0.45 -38.57
C GLU A 165 -27.26 -1.83 -38.92
N TYR A 166 -26.55 -2.91 -38.55
CA TYR A 166 -27.00 -4.28 -38.79
C TYR A 166 -28.31 -4.58 -38.03
N PHE A 167 -28.47 -4.16 -36.77
CA PHE A 167 -29.72 -4.37 -36.03
C PHE A 167 -30.91 -3.60 -36.61
N LEU A 168 -30.68 -2.35 -37.05
CA LEU A 168 -31.71 -1.56 -37.74
C LEU A 168 -32.07 -2.17 -39.10
N LYS A 169 -31.07 -2.61 -39.88
CA LYS A 169 -31.26 -3.26 -41.19
C LYS A 169 -31.93 -4.63 -41.09
N GLN A 170 -31.79 -5.34 -39.96
CA GLN A 170 -32.50 -6.61 -39.70
C GLN A 170 -33.98 -6.46 -39.35
N GLY A 171 -34.49 -5.24 -39.15
CA GLY A 171 -35.89 -5.01 -38.82
C GLY A 171 -36.32 -5.51 -37.43
N LYS A 172 -35.37 -5.87 -36.55
CA LYS A 172 -35.64 -6.33 -35.18
C LYS A 172 -35.97 -5.20 -34.21
N LEU A 173 -35.61 -3.97 -34.56
CA LEU A 173 -35.96 -2.75 -33.84
C LEU A 173 -36.68 -1.79 -34.79
N SER A 174 -37.52 -0.91 -34.25
CA SER A 174 -38.10 0.18 -35.04
C SER A 174 -37.05 1.21 -35.45
N SER A 175 -37.29 1.93 -36.54
CA SER A 175 -36.38 2.96 -37.05
C SER A 175 -36.21 4.16 -36.10
N ASP A 176 -37.19 4.39 -35.23
CA ASP A 176 -37.19 5.41 -34.18
C ASP A 176 -36.63 4.90 -32.84
N ALA A 177 -36.16 3.64 -32.78
CA ALA A 177 -35.62 3.07 -31.56
C ALA A 177 -34.33 3.77 -31.13
N LYS A 178 -34.28 4.21 -29.86
CA LYS A 178 -33.08 4.80 -29.27
C LYS A 178 -32.38 3.75 -28.41
N VAL A 179 -31.17 3.42 -28.82
CA VAL A 179 -30.38 2.34 -28.25
C VAL A 179 -29.07 2.91 -27.73
N TYR A 180 -28.74 2.59 -26.48
CA TYR A 180 -27.51 3.05 -25.84
C TYR A 180 -26.83 1.91 -25.08
N ILE A 181 -25.52 2.01 -24.97
CA ILE A 181 -24.69 1.05 -24.24
C ILE A 181 -24.47 1.56 -22.82
N PHE A 182 -24.68 0.67 -21.86
CA PHE A 182 -24.48 0.90 -20.43
C PHE A 182 -23.63 -0.20 -19.80
N ARG A 183 -22.95 0.11 -18.69
CA ARG A 183 -22.39 -0.91 -17.82
C ARG A 183 -23.51 -1.65 -17.10
N SER A 184 -23.40 -2.96 -17.02
CA SER A 184 -24.34 -3.86 -16.38
C SER A 184 -23.66 -4.62 -15.25
N LYS A 185 -24.48 -5.27 -14.42
CA LYS A 185 -23.97 -6.29 -13.51
C LYS A 185 -23.93 -7.65 -14.21
N PRO A 186 -23.09 -8.59 -13.74
CA PRO A 186 -22.93 -9.90 -14.37
C PRO A 186 -24.21 -10.73 -14.46
N TYR A 187 -25.17 -10.49 -13.55
CA TYR A 187 -26.43 -11.22 -13.52
C TYR A 187 -27.50 -10.65 -14.47
N ILE A 188 -27.27 -9.51 -15.13
CA ILE A 188 -28.27 -8.88 -15.99
C ILE A 188 -28.51 -9.76 -17.23
N GLU A 189 -29.78 -9.97 -17.56
CA GLU A 189 -30.22 -10.83 -18.64
C GLU A 189 -30.86 -10.03 -19.78
N ARG A 190 -30.92 -10.64 -20.97
CA ARG A 190 -31.66 -10.10 -22.11
C ARG A 190 -33.15 -9.98 -21.77
N PHE A 191 -33.79 -8.99 -22.37
CA PHE A 191 -35.21 -8.71 -22.28
C PHE A 191 -35.75 -8.37 -20.89
N ARG A 192 -34.86 -7.89 -20.00
CA ARG A 192 -35.22 -7.39 -18.68
C ARG A 192 -35.33 -5.87 -18.67
N VAL A 193 -36.27 -5.35 -17.89
CA VAL A 193 -36.44 -3.92 -17.61
C VAL A 193 -35.44 -3.50 -16.55
N VAL A 194 -34.72 -2.42 -16.83
CA VAL A 194 -33.63 -1.93 -15.98
C VAL A 194 -33.77 -0.45 -15.68
N LYS A 195 -33.11 -0.03 -14.60
CA LYS A 195 -32.86 1.36 -14.22
C LYS A 195 -31.37 1.61 -14.12
N LEU A 196 -30.94 2.85 -14.26
CA LEU A 196 -29.56 3.24 -13.98
C LEU A 196 -29.40 3.53 -12.49
N ASN A 197 -28.49 2.82 -11.83
CA ASN A 197 -27.99 3.22 -10.52
C ASN A 197 -26.95 4.33 -10.71
N THR A 198 -27.33 5.58 -10.48
CA THR A 198 -26.46 6.74 -10.71
C THR A 198 -25.20 6.76 -9.83
N PHE A 199 -25.25 6.14 -8.65
CA PHE A 199 -24.10 6.05 -7.75
C PHE A 199 -23.06 5.05 -8.26
N LYS A 200 -23.53 3.85 -8.63
CA LYS A 200 -22.65 2.76 -9.13
C LYS A 200 -22.35 2.86 -10.63
N ARG A 201 -23.12 3.66 -11.36
CA ARG A 201 -23.04 3.86 -12.82
C ARG A 201 -23.26 2.56 -13.60
N GLU A 202 -24.08 1.68 -13.05
CA GLU A 202 -24.42 0.39 -13.61
C GLU A 202 -25.94 0.24 -13.68
N ILE A 203 -26.42 -0.54 -14.64
CA ILE A 203 -27.83 -0.90 -14.71
C ILE A 203 -28.18 -2.00 -13.70
N GLU A 204 -29.35 -1.86 -13.10
CA GLU A 204 -29.94 -2.81 -12.16
C GLU A 204 -31.40 -3.05 -12.56
N TYR A 205 -31.98 -4.20 -12.18
CA TYR A 205 -33.39 -4.45 -12.43
C TYR A 205 -34.30 -3.43 -11.74
N THR A 206 -35.48 -3.23 -12.32
CA THR A 206 -36.52 -2.40 -11.72
C THR A 206 -37.91 -2.97 -12.02
N SER A 207 -38.77 -2.93 -11.01
CA SER A 207 -40.21 -3.15 -11.14
C SER A 207 -41.01 -1.84 -11.25
N LYS A 208 -40.39 -0.71 -10.89
CA LYS A 208 -41.06 0.59 -10.84
C LYS A 208 -40.98 1.27 -12.20
N ILE A 209 -42.09 1.87 -12.65
CA ILE A 209 -42.10 2.77 -13.81
C ILE A 209 -41.16 3.96 -13.54
N GLU A 210 -41.27 4.54 -12.34
CA GLU A 210 -40.42 5.67 -11.95
C GLU A 210 -38.96 5.23 -11.86
N GLY A 211 -38.14 5.81 -12.73
CA GLY A 211 -36.73 5.50 -12.87
C GLY A 211 -36.43 4.35 -13.84
N SER A 212 -37.41 3.77 -14.52
CA SER A 212 -37.15 2.80 -15.58
C SER A 212 -36.40 3.46 -16.74
N LEU A 213 -35.26 2.89 -17.10
CA LEU A 213 -34.39 3.37 -18.16
C LEU A 213 -34.79 2.79 -19.52
N GLY A 214 -35.09 1.49 -19.56
CA GLY A 214 -35.38 0.77 -20.80
C GLY A 214 -35.31 -0.75 -20.63
N ILE A 215 -35.30 -1.45 -21.76
CA ILE A 215 -35.20 -2.92 -21.84
C ILE A 215 -33.82 -3.30 -22.36
N VAL A 216 -33.16 -4.26 -21.69
CA VAL A 216 -31.92 -4.86 -22.19
C VAL A 216 -32.23 -5.67 -23.44
N TYR A 217 -31.69 -5.28 -24.59
CA TYR A 217 -31.86 -6.03 -25.82
C TYR A 217 -30.77 -7.08 -25.99
N ASP A 218 -29.52 -6.72 -25.72
CA ASP A 218 -28.39 -7.64 -25.80
C ASP A 218 -27.38 -7.41 -24.67
N ILE A 219 -26.62 -8.47 -24.35
CA ILE A 219 -25.52 -8.45 -23.39
C ILE A 219 -24.24 -8.55 -24.21
N LEU A 220 -23.38 -7.56 -24.01
CA LEU A 220 -22.09 -7.46 -24.65
C LEU A 220 -21.00 -7.95 -23.67
N PRO A 221 -19.81 -8.32 -24.17
CA PRO A 221 -18.67 -8.63 -23.31
C PRO A 221 -18.37 -7.50 -22.31
N ASN A 222 -17.68 -7.84 -21.23
CA ASN A 222 -17.23 -6.90 -20.19
C ASN A 222 -18.33 -6.20 -19.40
N ASN A 223 -19.40 -6.95 -19.10
CA ASN A 223 -20.55 -6.44 -18.35
C ASN A 223 -21.08 -5.15 -18.99
N LEU A 224 -21.23 -5.17 -20.32
CA LEU A 224 -21.88 -4.12 -21.08
C LEU A 224 -23.23 -4.66 -21.54
N ALA A 225 -24.21 -3.77 -21.64
CA ALA A 225 -25.55 -4.12 -22.11
C ALA A 225 -26.03 -3.07 -23.11
N LEU A 226 -26.65 -3.56 -24.17
CA LEU A 226 -27.37 -2.76 -25.15
C LEU A 226 -28.79 -2.55 -24.64
N VAL A 227 -29.16 -1.31 -24.32
CA VAL A 227 -30.45 -0.97 -23.73
C VAL A 227 -31.26 -0.14 -24.71
N VAL A 228 -32.49 -0.59 -24.99
CA VAL A 228 -33.48 0.13 -25.78
C VAL A 228 -34.25 1.05 -24.83
N MET A 229 -34.03 2.36 -24.95
CA MET A 229 -34.63 3.39 -24.08
C MET A 229 -35.95 3.94 -24.63
N SER A 230 -36.16 3.87 -25.95
CA SER A 230 -37.42 4.26 -26.60
C SER A 230 -37.59 3.54 -27.94
N GLY A 231 -38.81 3.56 -28.47
CA GLY A 231 -39.20 2.88 -29.72
C GLY A 231 -39.86 1.53 -29.47
N SER A 232 -39.82 0.64 -30.47
CA SER A 232 -40.40 -0.69 -30.38
C SER A 232 -39.43 -1.81 -30.77
N ILE A 233 -39.60 -2.95 -30.11
CA ILE A 233 -38.83 -4.17 -30.33
C ILE A 233 -39.70 -5.14 -31.13
N LYS A 234 -39.19 -5.58 -32.28
CA LYS A 234 -39.81 -6.52 -33.23
C LYS A 234 -39.12 -7.89 -33.23
N ASP A 235 -38.16 -8.10 -32.32
CA ASP A 235 -37.42 -9.35 -32.21
C ASP A 235 -38.33 -10.52 -31.83
N THR A 236 -38.44 -11.48 -32.74
CA THR A 236 -39.27 -12.68 -32.57
C THR A 236 -38.98 -13.45 -31.29
N ASN A 237 -37.74 -13.47 -30.81
CA ASN A 237 -37.39 -14.17 -29.57
C ASN A 237 -38.09 -13.55 -28.36
N LEU A 238 -38.14 -12.21 -28.31
CA LEU A 238 -38.87 -11.51 -27.28
C LEU A 238 -40.38 -11.71 -27.45
N LEU A 239 -40.88 -11.56 -28.67
CA LEU A 239 -42.32 -11.66 -28.95
C LEU A 239 -42.87 -13.06 -28.62
N ASN A 240 -42.07 -14.10 -28.80
CA ASN A 240 -42.43 -15.48 -28.51
C ASN A 240 -42.83 -15.70 -27.04
N ASN A 241 -42.23 -14.95 -26.11
CA ASN A 241 -42.57 -15.03 -24.68
C ASN A 241 -44.01 -14.60 -24.37
N PHE A 242 -44.67 -13.93 -25.32
CA PHE A 242 -46.01 -13.37 -25.15
C PHE A 242 -47.05 -14.01 -26.09
N LYS A 243 -46.70 -15.07 -26.83
CA LYS A 243 -47.56 -15.69 -27.85
C LYS A 243 -48.90 -16.19 -27.30
N ASP A 244 -48.90 -16.74 -26.09
CA ASP A 244 -50.09 -17.40 -25.49
C ASP A 244 -50.94 -16.46 -24.63
N ILE A 245 -50.66 -15.16 -24.64
CA ILE A 245 -51.36 -14.18 -23.81
C ILE A 245 -52.69 -13.76 -24.45
N ASP A 246 -53.71 -13.60 -23.60
CA ASP A 246 -55.04 -13.16 -24.03
C ASP A 246 -54.99 -11.91 -24.91
N ARG A 247 -55.81 -11.92 -25.96
CA ARG A 247 -55.94 -10.86 -26.96
C ARG A 247 -56.39 -9.53 -26.36
N ASN A 248 -57.08 -9.58 -25.23
CA ASN A 248 -57.52 -8.38 -24.51
C ASN A 248 -56.38 -7.71 -23.75
N THR A 249 -55.34 -8.47 -23.38
CA THR A 249 -54.20 -7.94 -22.66
C THR A 249 -53.29 -7.12 -23.55
N ARG A 250 -53.19 -5.82 -23.28
CA ARG A 250 -52.34 -4.89 -24.06
C ARG A 250 -51.12 -4.38 -23.32
N TYR A 251 -51.20 -4.26 -21.99
CA TYR A 251 -50.18 -3.60 -21.20
C TYR A 251 -49.30 -4.58 -20.43
N LEU A 252 -48.03 -4.25 -20.29
CA LEU A 252 -47.02 -5.04 -19.59
C LEU A 252 -46.43 -4.24 -18.42
N LYS A 253 -46.20 -4.92 -17.30
CA LYS A 253 -45.46 -4.42 -16.12
C LYS A 253 -44.20 -5.23 -15.89
N ALA A 254 -43.26 -4.66 -15.15
CA ALA A 254 -42.03 -5.35 -14.77
C ALA A 254 -42.15 -5.98 -13.38
N THR A 255 -41.65 -7.21 -13.22
CA THR A 255 -41.44 -7.81 -11.90
C THR A 255 -40.21 -7.22 -11.21
N GLN A 256 -39.93 -7.62 -9.96
CA GLN A 256 -38.73 -7.15 -9.23
C GLN A 256 -37.42 -7.48 -9.97
N ASP A 257 -37.40 -8.59 -10.69
CA ASP A 257 -36.26 -9.03 -11.52
C ASP A 257 -36.29 -8.43 -12.94
N GLY A 258 -37.14 -7.44 -13.17
CA GLY A 258 -37.27 -6.76 -14.47
C GLY A 258 -37.96 -7.60 -15.54
N ILE A 259 -38.63 -8.71 -15.20
CA ILE A 259 -39.34 -9.54 -16.18
C ILE A 259 -40.61 -8.83 -16.62
N LEU A 260 -40.80 -8.66 -17.92
CA LEU A 260 -42.06 -8.16 -18.46
C LEU A 260 -43.15 -9.22 -18.31
N THR A 261 -44.25 -8.83 -17.66
CA THR A 261 -45.40 -9.67 -17.35
C THR A 261 -46.70 -8.92 -17.64
N THR A 262 -47.78 -9.66 -17.82
CA THR A 262 -49.10 -9.09 -18.07
C THR A 262 -49.64 -8.37 -16.84
N ILE A 263 -50.47 -7.37 -17.11
CA ILE A 263 -51.18 -6.59 -16.11
C ILE A 263 -52.58 -7.20 -15.89
N SER A 264 -53.11 -7.16 -14.67
CA SER A 264 -54.47 -7.65 -14.39
C SER A 264 -55.54 -6.77 -15.06
N ASP A 265 -56.73 -7.31 -15.32
CA ASP A 265 -57.77 -6.61 -16.08
C ASP A 265 -58.19 -5.27 -15.49
N GLU A 266 -58.16 -5.13 -14.15
CA GLU A 266 -58.44 -3.88 -13.46
C GLU A 266 -57.32 -2.83 -13.66
N GLU A 267 -56.06 -3.25 -13.52
CA GLU A 267 -54.88 -2.40 -13.72
C GLU A 267 -54.72 -2.00 -15.20
N GLN A 268 -55.20 -2.82 -16.15
CA GLN A 268 -55.20 -2.49 -17.58
C GLN A 268 -56.08 -1.28 -17.91
N LYS A 269 -57.22 -1.12 -17.23
CA LYS A 269 -58.14 0.01 -17.44
C LYS A 269 -57.53 1.32 -16.96
N SER A 270 -56.80 1.29 -15.84
CA SER A 270 -56.14 2.47 -15.27
C SER A 270 -54.77 2.76 -15.88
N LYS A 271 -54.19 1.81 -16.65
CA LYS A 271 -52.81 1.86 -17.18
C LYS A 271 -51.76 2.04 -16.08
N GLN A 272 -52.12 1.73 -14.84
CA GLN A 272 -51.25 1.90 -13.69
C GLN A 272 -50.14 0.85 -13.77
N ASN A 273 -48.89 1.26 -13.57
CA ASN A 273 -47.72 0.37 -13.64
C ASN A 273 -47.35 -0.17 -15.04
N ALA A 274 -47.97 0.34 -16.11
CA ALA A 274 -47.61 -0.04 -17.49
C ALA A 274 -46.27 0.55 -17.93
N ILE A 275 -45.37 -0.32 -18.38
CA ILE A 275 -44.02 0.02 -18.85
C ILE A 275 -43.91 -0.16 -20.37
N ALA A 276 -44.62 -1.15 -20.91
CA ALA A 276 -44.66 -1.42 -22.35
C ALA A 276 -46.08 -1.79 -22.80
N ILE A 277 -46.33 -1.65 -24.10
CA ILE A 277 -47.55 -2.07 -24.78
C ILE A 277 -47.23 -3.11 -25.83
N ILE A 278 -48.07 -4.15 -25.90
CA ILE A 278 -48.06 -5.14 -26.97
C ILE A 278 -48.90 -4.58 -28.12
N GLU A 279 -48.26 -4.33 -29.27
CA GLU A 279 -48.96 -4.02 -30.51
C GLU A 279 -49.15 -5.31 -31.33
N ARG A 280 -50.39 -5.57 -31.74
CA ARG A 280 -50.76 -6.76 -32.52
C ARG A 280 -51.22 -6.36 -33.91
N ASN A 281 -50.93 -7.22 -34.90
CA ASN A 281 -51.57 -7.18 -36.20
C ASN A 281 -52.47 -8.42 -36.36
N MET A 282 -53.77 -8.21 -36.45
CA MET A 282 -54.80 -9.25 -36.45
C MET A 282 -54.70 -10.20 -35.24
N GLN A 283 -53.90 -11.27 -35.33
CA GLN A 283 -53.74 -12.31 -34.32
C GLN A 283 -52.30 -12.50 -33.84
N SER A 284 -51.30 -11.92 -34.52
CA SER A 284 -49.89 -12.03 -34.14
C SER A 284 -49.39 -10.77 -33.44
N ILE A 285 -48.57 -10.93 -32.42
CA ILE A 285 -47.81 -9.82 -31.84
C ILE A 285 -46.84 -9.30 -32.88
N LYS A 286 -46.91 -8.01 -33.17
CA LYS A 286 -46.07 -7.32 -34.16
C LYS A 286 -44.84 -6.73 -33.49
N GLU A 287 -45.06 -6.04 -32.38
CA GLU A 287 -44.00 -5.34 -31.66
C GLU A 287 -44.36 -5.08 -30.20
N ILE A 288 -43.35 -4.92 -29.37
CA ILE A 288 -43.49 -4.41 -28.00
C ILE A 288 -42.96 -2.99 -28.01
N LYS A 289 -43.83 -2.03 -27.74
CA LYS A 289 -43.50 -0.60 -27.73
C LYS A 289 -43.36 -0.11 -26.31
N PHE A 290 -42.28 0.62 -26.04
CA PHE A 290 -42.02 1.18 -24.72
C PHE A 290 -42.87 2.45 -24.50
N LEU A 291 -43.59 2.53 -23.38
CA LEU A 291 -44.60 3.59 -23.17
C LEU A 291 -44.03 4.87 -22.56
N THR A 292 -42.93 4.83 -21.81
CA THR A 292 -42.46 6.01 -21.08
C THR A 292 -40.95 5.95 -20.77
N PRO A 293 -40.11 6.82 -21.36
CA PRO A 293 -38.80 7.12 -20.79
C PRO A 293 -39.00 8.07 -19.60
N SER A 294 -38.81 7.61 -18.36
CA SER A 294 -39.11 8.43 -17.18
C SER A 294 -38.11 9.57 -16.94
N ARG A 295 -37.18 9.87 -17.86
CA ARG A 295 -36.19 10.95 -17.75
C ARG A 295 -35.78 11.50 -19.12
N GLU A 296 -35.38 12.77 -19.15
CA GLU A 296 -34.80 13.38 -20.33
C GLU A 296 -33.59 12.57 -20.81
N ILE A 297 -33.69 12.05 -22.03
CA ILE A 297 -32.65 11.26 -22.71
C ILE A 297 -31.33 12.05 -22.82
N THR A 298 -31.40 13.38 -22.73
CA THR A 298 -30.28 14.32 -22.76
C THR A 298 -29.23 14.01 -21.70
N THR A 299 -29.62 13.72 -20.45
CA THR A 299 -28.69 13.45 -19.34
C THR A 299 -27.85 12.20 -19.58
N TYR A 300 -28.38 11.24 -20.33
CA TYR A 300 -27.74 9.95 -20.58
C TYR A 300 -27.08 9.87 -21.96
N SER A 301 -27.07 10.94 -22.75
CA SER A 301 -26.58 10.94 -24.13
C SER A 301 -25.06 10.77 -24.25
N SER A 302 -24.30 11.20 -23.25
CA SER A 302 -22.83 11.10 -23.23
C SER A 302 -22.37 9.66 -22.99
N ILE A 303 -21.61 9.12 -23.93
CA ILE A 303 -20.95 7.81 -23.77
C ILE A 303 -19.93 7.83 -22.63
N LYS A 304 -19.26 8.97 -22.43
CA LYS A 304 -18.32 9.17 -21.32
C LYS A 304 -19.04 9.04 -19.99
N PHE A 305 -20.22 9.64 -19.86
CA PHE A 305 -21.02 9.53 -18.65
C PHE A 305 -21.50 8.09 -18.41
N ARG A 306 -22.00 7.40 -19.44
CA ARG A 306 -22.55 6.03 -19.29
C ARG A 306 -21.51 4.98 -18.95
N LEU A 307 -20.28 5.12 -19.44
CA LEU A 307 -19.24 4.09 -19.31
C LEU A 307 -18.16 4.44 -18.27
N PHE A 308 -17.82 5.72 -18.15
CA PHE A 308 -16.72 6.19 -17.30
C PHE A 308 -17.21 7.17 -16.21
N GLY A 309 -18.39 7.76 -16.38
CA GLY A 309 -19.03 8.72 -15.49
C GLY A 309 -18.24 10.01 -15.29
N GLU A 310 -17.56 10.44 -16.34
CA GLU A 310 -17.06 11.81 -16.48
C GLU A 310 -18.24 12.72 -16.85
N SER A 311 -18.39 13.82 -16.11
CA SER A 311 -19.34 14.91 -16.39
C SER A 311 -18.76 15.91 -17.36
#